data_AF-A0A529C3G9-F1
#
_entry.id   AF-A0A529C3G9-F1
#
_cell.length_a   1.000
_cell.length_b   1.000
_cell.length_c   1.000
_cell.angle_alpha   90.00
_cell.angle_beta   90.00
_cell.angle_gamma   90.00
#
_symmetry.space_group_name_H-M   'P 1'
#
loop_
_entity.id
_entity.type
_entity.pdbx_description
1 polymer ?
#
loop_
_entity_poly.entity_id
_entity_poly.type
_entity_poly.pdbx_seq_one_letter_code
_entity_poly.pdbx_strand_id
1 'polypeptide(L)'
;GENGAGKSTLLKILSGVMPPSSGRIVFDGVEFSPHNPQDAKRHGIVTIYQELSLIPTLTVAENIFIGRAPLGRFGLVSWRK
;
A
#
# COMPACT_ATOMS: atom_id res chain seq x y z
N GLY A 1 8.20 15.95 11.85
CA GLY A 1 7.26 16.74 12.67
C GLY A 1 6.88 15.98 13.92
N GLU A 2 6.43 16.68 14.95
CA GLU A 2 6.05 16.11 16.25
C GLU A 2 4.82 15.19 16.17
N ASN A 3 4.57 14.42 17.23
CA ASN A 3 3.34 13.64 17.38
C ASN A 3 2.15 14.60 17.43
N GLY A 4 1.08 14.27 16.70
CA GLY A 4 -0.08 15.16 16.56
C GLY A 4 -0.01 16.14 15.38
N ALA A 5 1.13 16.31 14.70
CA ALA A 5 1.26 17.22 13.55
C ALA A 5 0.54 16.75 12.25
N GLY A 6 -0.28 15.70 12.31
CA GLY A 6 -1.07 15.23 11.16
C GLY A 6 -0.36 14.31 10.16
N LYS A 7 0.88 13.87 10.42
CA LYS A 7 1.65 12.98 9.52
C LYS A 7 0.88 11.72 9.12
N SER A 8 0.28 11.03 10.11
CA SER A 8 -0.50 9.82 9.86
C SER A 8 -1.79 10.10 9.10
N THR A 9 -2.40 11.27 9.32
CA THR A 9 -3.57 11.73 8.55
C THR A 9 -3.19 11.94 7.09
N LEU A 10 -2.07 12.62 6.81
CA LEU A 10 -1.56 12.81 5.47
C LEU A 10 -1.30 11.48 4.76
N LEU A 11 -0.65 10.53 5.45
CA LEU A 11 -0.42 9.19 4.89
C LEU A 11 -1.73 8.44 4.59
N LYS A 12 -2.75 8.55 5.45
CA LYS A 12 -4.08 7.96 5.18
C LYS A 12 -4.76 8.57 3.96
N ILE A 13 -4.57 9.88 3.74
CA ILE A 13 -5.09 10.55 2.54
C ILE A 13 -4.34 10.07 1.29
N LEU A 14 -3.01 10.07 1.31
CA LEU A 14 -2.20 9.64 0.16
C LEU A 14 -2.39 8.15 -0.19
N SER A 15 -2.71 7.31 0.80
CA SER A 15 -3.04 5.90 0.59
C SER A 15 -4.50 5.66 0.19
N GLY A 16 -5.34 6.68 0.08
CA GLY A 16 -6.77 6.51 -0.22
C GLY A 16 -7.57 5.81 0.88
N VAL A 17 -7.05 5.75 2.11
CA VAL A 17 -7.78 5.25 3.29
C VAL A 17 -8.86 6.23 3.72
N MET A 18 -8.65 7.53 3.48
CA MET A 18 -9.66 8.56 3.72
C MET A 18 -9.50 9.71 2.72
N PRO A 19 -10.58 10.42 2.37
CA PRO A 19 -10.49 11.61 1.51
C PRO A 19 -9.93 12.82 2.28
N PRO A 20 -9.32 13.80 1.59
CA PRO A 20 -9.03 15.10 2.18
C PRO A 20 -10.32 15.88 2.42
N SER A 21 -10.38 16.69 3.47
CA SER A 21 -11.54 17.56 3.73
C SER A 21 -11.67 18.70 2.70
N SER A 22 -10.54 19.13 2.13
CA SER A 22 -10.47 20.17 1.10
C SER A 22 -9.12 20.15 0.39
N GLY A 23 -9.00 20.92 -0.70
CA GLY A 23 -7.79 20.99 -1.51
C GLY A 23 -7.70 19.87 -2.54
N ARG A 24 -6.54 19.79 -3.21
CA ARG A 24 -6.25 18.76 -4.22
C ARG A 24 -4.80 18.31 -4.09
N ILE A 25 -4.53 17.07 -4.48
CA ILE A 25 -3.19 16.52 -4.57
C ILE A 25 -2.84 16.39 -6.05
N VAL A 26 -1.62 16.71 -6.42
CA VAL A 26 -1.11 16.54 -7.78
C VAL A 26 0.13 15.65 -7.69
N PHE A 27 0.15 14.59 -8.49
CA PHE A 27 1.24 13.63 -8.58
C PHE A 27 1.59 13.43 -10.06
N ASP A 28 2.86 13.57 -10.42
CA ASP A 28 3.34 13.52 -11.82
C ASP A 28 2.54 14.43 -12.78
N GLY A 29 2.14 15.61 -12.31
CA GLY A 29 1.38 16.59 -13.09
C GLY A 29 -0.10 16.26 -13.28
N VAL A 30 -0.58 15.14 -12.73
CA VAL A 30 -1.98 14.70 -12.81
C VAL A 30 -2.64 14.83 -11.43
N GLU A 31 -3.93 15.18 -11.42
CA GLU A 31 -4.69 15.20 -10.19
C GLU A 31 -4.76 13.80 -9.57
N PHE A 32 -4.36 13.70 -8.30
CA PHE A 32 -4.28 12.46 -7.56
C PHE A 32 -5.38 12.42 -6.50
N SER A 33 -6.37 11.56 -6.71
CA SER A 33 -7.51 11.39 -5.80
C SER A 33 -7.84 9.89 -5.69
N PRO A 34 -7.04 9.11 -4.95
CA PRO A 34 -7.25 7.67 -4.82
C PRO A 34 -8.49 7.37 -3.96
N HIS A 35 -9.33 6.47 -4.42
CA HIS A 35 -10.55 6.08 -3.68
C HIS A 35 -10.31 4.98 -2.64
N ASN A 36 -9.20 4.25 -2.77
CA ASN A 36 -8.79 3.17 -1.89
C ASN A 36 -7.28 2.86 -2.05
N PRO A 37 -6.68 2.05 -1.16
CA PRO A 37 -5.25 1.69 -1.25
C PRO A 37 -4.82 0.99 -2.54
N GLN A 38 -5.71 0.21 -3.17
CA GLN A 38 -5.37 -0.44 -4.44
C GLN A 38 -5.31 0.56 -5.58
N ASP A 39 -6.17 1.58 -5.56
CA ASP A 39 -6.18 2.68 -6.51
C ASP A 39 -4.90 3.54 -6.39
N ALA A 40 -4.52 3.91 -5.16
CA ALA A 40 -3.25 4.60 -4.89
C ALA A 40 -2.05 3.81 -5.44
N LYS A 41 -2.04 2.49 -5.21
CA LYS A 41 -0.99 1.59 -5.69
C LYS A 41 -0.91 1.51 -7.22
N ARG A 42 -2.06 1.52 -7.92
CA ARG A 42 -2.09 1.55 -9.39
C ARG A 42 -1.46 2.83 -9.97
N HIS A 43 -1.56 3.93 -9.23
CA HIS A 43 -0.92 5.20 -9.54
C HIS A 43 0.54 5.30 -9.03
N GLY A 44 1.12 4.20 -8.53
CA GLY A 44 2.51 4.14 -8.11
C GLY A 44 2.77 4.55 -6.65
N ILE A 45 1.75 4.87 -5.87
CA ILE A 45 1.88 5.25 -4.46
C ILE A 45 1.61 4.05 -3.56
N VAL A 46 2.62 3.64 -2.79
CA VAL A 46 2.50 2.60 -1.77
C VAL A 46 2.94 3.17 -0.42
N THR A 47 2.12 2.94 0.60
CA THR A 47 2.40 3.40 1.97
C THR A 47 2.95 2.27 2.82
N ILE A 48 4.02 2.56 3.55
CA ILE A 48 4.61 1.68 4.56
C ILE A 48 4.25 2.27 5.93
N TYR A 49 3.47 1.53 6.72
CA TYR A 49 3.10 1.95 8.07
C TYR A 49 4.24 1.62 9.06
N GLN A 50 4.30 2.36 10.17
CA GLN A 50 5.38 2.24 11.16
C GLN A 50 5.38 0.87 11.85
N GLU A 51 4.21 0.26 12.01
CA GLU A 51 4.10 -1.08 12.58
C GLU A 51 4.23 -2.14 11.50
N LEU A 52 5.14 -3.09 11.73
CA LEU A 52 5.36 -4.23 10.85
C LEU A 52 4.11 -5.11 10.81
N SER A 53 3.51 -5.25 9.63
CA SER A 53 2.42 -6.20 9.38
C SER A 53 2.99 -7.55 8.90
N LEU A 54 3.85 -8.17 9.71
CA LEU A 54 4.39 -9.50 9.42
C LEU A 54 3.38 -10.59 9.82
N ILE A 55 3.33 -11.67 9.04
CA ILE A 55 2.62 -12.89 9.43
C ILE A 55 3.65 -13.86 10.00
N PRO A 56 3.67 -14.09 11.33
CA PRO A 56 4.75 -14.83 11.99
C PRO A 56 4.86 -16.30 11.55
N THR A 57 3.77 -16.88 11.08
CA THR A 57 3.70 -18.26 10.60
C THR A 57 4.24 -18.44 9.18
N LEU A 58 4.58 -17.34 8.49
CA LEU A 58 5.15 -17.36 7.16
C LEU A 58 6.66 -17.15 7.20
N THR A 59 7.37 -17.81 6.30
CA THR A 59 8.79 -17.55 6.02
C THR A 59 9.00 -16.11 5.52
N VAL A 60 10.26 -15.68 5.49
CA VAL A 60 10.64 -14.38 4.93
C VAL A 60 10.20 -14.25 3.47
N ALA A 61 10.42 -15.30 2.66
CA ALA A 61 10.00 -15.32 1.27
C ALA A 61 8.48 -15.17 1.15
N GLU A 62 7.71 -15.92 1.92
CA GLU A 62 6.25 -15.84 1.92
C GLU A 62 5.72 -14.46 2.34
N ASN A 63 6.32 -13.83 3.35
CA ASN A 63 5.96 -12.46 3.74
C ASN A 63 6.25 -11.44 2.63
N ILE A 64 7.38 -11.57 1.92
CA ILE A 64 7.77 -10.66 0.82
C ILE A 64 6.86 -10.83 -0.39
N PHE A 65 6.54 -12.08 -0.74
CA PHE A 65 5.74 -12.41 -1.94
C PHE A 65 4.24 -12.45 -1.68
N ILE A 66 3.76 -12.07 -0.50
CA ILE A 66 2.32 -12.09 -0.19
C ILE A 66 1.54 -11.20 -1.16
N GLY A 67 0.46 -11.74 -1.73
CA GLY A 67 -0.32 -11.08 -2.80
C GLY A 67 0.39 -10.95 -4.16
N ARG A 68 1.60 -11.50 -4.30
CA ARG A 68 2.42 -11.57 -5.52
C ARG A 68 3.13 -12.92 -5.66
N ALA A 69 2.58 -13.96 -5.04
CA ALA A 69 3.21 -15.27 -5.03
C ALA A 69 3.29 -15.82 -6.47
N PRO A 70 4.38 -16.51 -6.84
CA PRO A 70 4.49 -17.15 -8.15
C PRO A 70 3.32 -18.11 -8.36
N LEU A 71 2.63 -17.97 -9.49
CA LEU A 71 1.48 -18.80 -9.84
C LEU A 71 1.89 -19.84 -10.88
N GLY A 72 1.50 -21.08 -10.66
CA GLY A 72 1.64 -22.16 -11.64
C GLY A 72 0.58 -22.08 -12.73
N ARG A 73 0.65 -23.00 -13.71
CA ARG A 73 -0.23 -23.07 -14.88
C ARG A 73 -1.73 -23.09 -14.56
N PHE A 74 -2.12 -23.55 -13.36
CA PHE A 74 -3.50 -23.63 -12.90
C PHE A 74 -3.90 -22.51 -11.93
N GLY A 75 -3.09 -21.46 -11.78
CA GLY A 75 -3.36 -20.35 -10.84
C GLY A 75 -3.11 -20.69 -9.36
N LEU A 76 -2.59 -21.89 -9.07
CA LEU A 76 -2.15 -22.29 -7.73
C LEU A 76 -0.76 -21.74 -7.43
N VAL A 77 -0.48 -21.42 -6.16
CA VAL A 77 0.85 -20.97 -5.75
C VAL A 77 1.88 -22.05 -6.05
N SER A 78 2.94 -21.67 -6.77
CA SER A 78 4.06 -22.54 -7.11
C SER A 78 5.20 -22.32 -6.13
N TRP A 79 5.39 -23.25 -5.21
CA TRP A 79 6.47 -23.20 -4.21
C TRP A 79 7.82 -23.73 -4.73
N ARG A 80 7.93 -24.02 -6.03
CA ARG A 80 9.17 -24.56 -6.61
C ARG A 80 10.26 -23.49 -6.60
N LYS A 81 11.41 -23.86 -6.02
CA LYS A 81 12.66 -23.08 -6.00
C LYS A 81 13.14 -22.74 -7.40
#